data_AF-D0NPK9-F1
#
_entry.id   AF-D0NPK9-F1
#
_cell.length_a   1.000
_cell.length_b   1.000
_cell.length_c   1.000
_cell.angle_alpha   90.00
_cell.angle_beta   90.00
_cell.angle_gamma   90.00
#
_symmetry.space_group_name_H-M   'P 1'
#
loop_
_entity.id
_entity.type
_entity.pdbx_description
1 polymer ?
#
loop_
_entity_poly.entity_id
_entity_poly.type
_entity_poly.pdbx_seq_one_letter_code
_entity_poly.pdbx_strand_id
1 'polypeptide(L)'
;MSNELTFGKYKGTPIEEVYAYDPRYCRWMHNQPSLNITEDIKIFLHFKFLSNDNSYMMSWGKYKGKTLKQISRTDSNYINWLRKNPFVIEKCPKLLNELN
;
A
#
# COMPACT_ATOMS: atom_id res chain seq x y z
N MET A 1 -9.40 22.56 11.04
CA MET A 1 -8.03 22.11 10.73
C MET A 1 -8.01 21.79 9.25
N SER A 2 -7.05 22.32 8.47
CA SER A 2 -7.08 22.18 7.01
C SER A 2 -6.41 20.88 6.60
N ASN A 3 -7.16 20.01 5.92
CA ASN A 3 -6.68 18.76 5.33
C ASN A 3 -6.10 18.98 3.92
N GLU A 4 -5.87 20.24 3.54
CA GLU A 4 -5.32 20.63 2.25
C GLU A 4 -3.81 20.39 2.18
N LEU A 5 -3.36 19.89 1.04
CA LEU A 5 -1.93 19.76 0.77
C LEU A 5 -1.29 21.12 0.57
N THR A 6 -0.18 21.38 1.26
CA THR A 6 0.56 22.63 1.14
C THR A 6 1.67 22.58 0.08
N PHE A 7 1.88 21.43 -0.55
CA PHE A 7 2.97 21.18 -1.52
C PHE A 7 2.56 20.22 -2.64
N GLY A 8 3.45 20.10 -3.63
CA GLY A 8 3.39 19.10 -4.68
C GLY A 8 2.30 19.36 -5.72
N LYS A 9 1.98 18.32 -6.50
CA LYS A 9 1.08 18.38 -7.67
C LYS A 9 -0.34 18.84 -7.32
N TYR A 10 -0.80 18.50 -6.12
CA TYR A 10 -2.17 18.74 -5.64
C TYR A 10 -2.22 19.80 -4.54
N LYS A 11 -1.32 20.79 -4.60
CA LYS A 11 -1.29 21.89 -3.64
C LYS A 11 -2.62 22.66 -3.63
N GLY A 12 -3.16 22.89 -2.43
CA GLY A 12 -4.46 23.52 -2.20
C GLY A 12 -5.64 22.57 -2.30
N THR A 13 -5.40 21.28 -2.55
CA THR A 13 -6.47 20.27 -2.65
C THR A 13 -6.55 19.47 -1.33
N PRO A 14 -7.75 19.19 -0.80
CA PRO A 14 -7.96 18.31 0.34
C PRO A 14 -7.45 16.89 0.09
N ILE A 15 -6.83 16.26 1.09
CA ILE A 15 -6.26 14.91 0.97
C ILE A 15 -7.31 13.85 0.59
N GLU A 16 -8.56 14.04 1.00
CA GLU A 16 -9.68 13.17 0.68
C GLU A 16 -9.98 13.14 -0.81
N GLU A 17 -9.97 14.32 -1.45
CA GLU A 17 -10.19 14.48 -2.88
C GLU A 17 -9.01 13.92 -3.68
N VAL A 18 -7.78 14.20 -3.22
CA VAL A 18 -6.57 13.63 -3.84
C VAL A 18 -6.58 12.11 -3.73
N TYR A 19 -7.05 11.53 -2.63
CA TYR A 19 -7.16 10.08 -2.48
C TYR A 19 -8.22 9.48 -3.41
N ALA A 20 -9.34 10.17 -3.63
CA ALA A 20 -10.37 9.74 -4.57
C ALA A 20 -9.89 9.80 -6.03
N TYR A 21 -9.10 10.81 -6.38
CA TYR A 21 -8.62 11.04 -7.73
C TYR A 21 -7.32 10.29 -8.07
N ASP A 22 -6.34 10.29 -7.16
CA ASP A 22 -5.02 9.69 -7.34
C ASP A 22 -4.50 9.01 -6.04
N PRO A 23 -5.00 7.80 -5.72
CA PRO A 23 -4.54 7.03 -4.58
C PRO A 23 -3.06 6.60 -4.70
N ARG A 24 -2.47 6.62 -5.91
CA ARG A 24 -1.05 6.31 -6.10
C ARG A 24 -0.17 7.43 -5.58
N TYR A 25 -0.56 8.68 -5.82
CA TYR A 25 0.10 9.84 -5.25
C TYR A 25 0.04 9.83 -3.71
N CYS A 26 -1.13 9.52 -3.13
CA CYS A 26 -1.28 9.33 -1.69
C CYS A 26 -0.36 8.24 -1.12
N ARG A 27 -0.19 7.13 -1.85
CA ARG A 27 0.72 6.05 -1.46
C ARG A 27 2.19 6.46 -1.55
N TRP A 28 2.55 7.21 -2.58
CA TRP A 28 3.88 7.80 -2.67
C TRP A 28 4.14 8.70 -1.47
N MET A 29 3.23 9.62 -1.14
CA MET A 29 3.38 10.51 0.02
C MET A 29 3.53 9.73 1.33
N HIS A 30 2.69 8.71 1.56
CA HIS A 30 2.77 7.86 2.75
C HIS A 30 4.14 7.19 2.91
N ASN A 31 4.83 6.89 1.80
CA ASN A 31 6.14 6.22 1.81
C ASN A 31 7.32 7.19 1.89
N GLN A 32 7.08 8.49 2.04
CA GLN A 32 8.14 9.51 2.14
C GLN A 32 8.18 10.09 3.57
N PRO A 33 9.03 9.53 4.47
CA PRO A 33 9.10 9.99 5.86
C PRO A 33 9.65 11.41 6.01
N SER A 34 10.31 11.95 4.98
CA SER A 34 10.87 13.31 4.94
C SER A 34 9.87 14.40 4.53
N LEU A 35 8.65 14.04 4.09
CA LEU A 35 7.65 15.03 3.70
C LEU A 35 7.07 15.72 4.94
N ASN A 36 7.07 17.05 4.90
CA ASN A 36 6.42 17.87 5.92
C ASN A 36 4.89 17.93 5.68
N ILE A 37 4.21 16.81 5.93
CA ILE A 37 2.74 16.71 5.96
C ILE A 37 2.23 16.85 7.39
N THR A 38 1.02 17.41 7.54
CA THR A 38 0.36 17.54 8.85
C THR A 38 0.08 16.16 9.44
N GLU A 39 -0.05 16.11 10.76
CA GLU A 39 -0.33 14.84 11.46
C GLU A 39 -1.70 14.27 11.05
N ASP A 40 -2.70 15.12 10.81
CA ASP A 40 -4.02 14.70 10.33
C ASP A 40 -3.94 13.98 8.97
N ILE A 41 -3.12 14.50 8.04
CA ILE A 41 -2.88 13.87 6.74
C ILE A 41 -2.13 12.54 6.91
N LYS A 42 -1.14 12.46 7.80
CA LYS A 42 -0.46 11.19 8.12
C LYS A 42 -1.44 10.17 8.65
N ILE A 43 -2.28 10.54 9.62
CA ILE A 43 -3.29 9.66 10.22
C ILE A 43 -4.29 9.23 9.15
N PHE A 44 -4.75 10.14 8.29
CA PHE A 44 -5.66 9.82 7.18
C PHE A 44 -5.02 8.81 6.22
N LEU A 45 -3.80 9.08 5.75
CA LEU A 45 -3.08 8.19 4.85
C LEU A 45 -2.80 6.83 5.50
N HIS A 46 -2.35 6.85 6.76
CA HIS A 46 -2.12 5.66 7.55
C HIS A 46 -3.43 4.89 7.72
N PHE A 47 -4.59 5.52 7.95
CA PHE A 47 -5.91 4.87 8.04
C PHE A 47 -6.39 4.31 6.70
N LYS A 48 -6.20 5.03 5.60
CA LYS A 48 -6.56 4.58 4.26
C LYS A 48 -5.66 3.47 3.75
N PHE A 49 -4.41 3.43 4.18
CA PHE A 49 -3.46 2.36 3.88
C PHE A 49 -3.29 1.34 5.02
N LEU A 50 -4.00 1.51 6.16
CA LEU A 50 -4.11 0.60 7.32
C LEU A 50 -4.83 -0.71 6.98
N SER A 51 -5.28 -0.86 5.74
CA SER A 51 -5.51 -2.20 5.18
C SER A 51 -4.22 -3.04 5.08
N ASN A 52 -3.10 -2.55 5.63
CA ASN A 52 -2.06 -3.38 6.19
C ASN A 52 -2.59 -4.09 7.44
N ASP A 53 -3.23 -5.23 7.23
CA ASP A 53 -3.45 -6.30 8.22
C ASP A 53 -2.13 -6.89 8.80
N ASN A 54 -1.07 -6.08 8.78
CA ASN A 54 0.33 -6.39 9.00
C ASN A 54 0.90 -7.54 8.16
N SER A 55 0.14 -8.09 7.20
CA SER A 55 0.65 -9.12 6.30
C SER A 55 1.42 -8.49 5.16
N TYR A 56 2.34 -9.27 4.61
CA TYR A 56 3.19 -8.87 3.52
C TYR A 56 2.43 -8.22 2.34
N MET A 57 2.88 -7.02 1.94
CA MET A 57 2.33 -6.31 0.78
C MET A 57 3.10 -6.66 -0.48
N MET A 58 2.38 -7.10 -1.52
CA MET A 58 2.99 -7.43 -2.81
C MET A 58 3.58 -6.17 -3.46
N SER A 59 4.88 -6.17 -3.74
CA SER A 59 5.56 -5.08 -4.46
C SER A 59 5.52 -5.25 -5.99
N TRP A 60 5.08 -6.42 -6.47
CA TRP A 60 5.04 -6.80 -7.88
C TRP A 60 3.89 -7.76 -8.21
N GLY A 61 3.69 -8.08 -9.50
CA GLY A 61 2.69 -9.05 -9.98
C GLY A 61 1.26 -8.53 -10.08
N LYS A 62 0.31 -9.44 -10.35
CA LYS A 62 -1.14 -9.16 -10.57
C LYS A 62 -1.76 -8.35 -9.43
N TYR A 63 -1.32 -8.60 -8.21
CA TYR A 63 -1.86 -7.98 -6.99
C TYR A 63 -0.91 -6.95 -6.36
N LYS A 64 -0.05 -6.30 -7.17
CA LYS A 64 0.84 -5.23 -6.70
C LYS A 64 0.06 -4.18 -5.89
N GLY A 65 0.54 -3.92 -4.67
CA GLY A 65 -0.05 -2.99 -3.73
C GLY A 65 -1.18 -3.55 -2.86
N LYS A 66 -1.53 -4.83 -2.98
CA LYS A 66 -2.41 -5.56 -2.05
C LYS A 66 -1.61 -6.43 -1.09
N THR A 67 -2.17 -6.69 0.09
CA THR A 67 -1.57 -7.58 1.11
C THR A 67 -1.92 -9.04 0.86
N LEU A 68 -1.12 -9.96 1.41
CA LEU A 68 -1.40 -11.39 1.30
C LEU A 68 -2.77 -11.77 1.88
N LYS A 69 -3.22 -11.15 2.97
CA LYS A 69 -4.57 -11.43 3.51
C LYS A 69 -5.67 -10.91 2.59
N GLN A 70 -5.52 -9.71 2.00
CA GLN A 70 -6.46 -9.19 1.01
C GLN A 70 -6.57 -10.12 -0.19
N ILE A 71 -5.41 -10.61 -0.67
CA ILE A 71 -5.35 -11.56 -1.78
C ILE A 71 -5.97 -12.89 -1.36
N SER A 72 -5.65 -13.45 -0.19
CA SER A 72 -6.23 -14.69 0.32
C SER A 72 -7.77 -14.66 0.40
N ARG A 73 -8.34 -13.51 0.79
CA ARG A 73 -9.80 -13.30 0.83
C ARG A 73 -10.46 -13.20 -0.56
N THR A 74 -9.71 -12.76 -1.58
CA THR A 74 -10.24 -12.50 -2.93
C THR A 74 -9.93 -13.62 -3.91
N ASP A 75 -8.74 -14.21 -3.81
CA ASP A 75 -8.15 -15.19 -4.70
C ASP A 75 -7.13 -16.05 -3.92
N SER A 76 -7.66 -17.02 -3.18
CA SER A 76 -6.86 -17.99 -2.41
C SER A 76 -5.99 -18.88 -3.32
N ASN A 77 -6.42 -19.10 -4.57
CA ASN A 77 -5.66 -19.85 -5.56
C ASN A 77 -4.35 -19.15 -5.94
N TYR A 78 -4.34 -17.81 -5.99
CA TYR A 78 -3.11 -17.06 -6.21
C TYR A 78 -2.09 -17.24 -5.07
N ILE A 79 -2.54 -17.35 -3.81
CA ILE A 79 -1.65 -17.65 -2.68
C ILE A 79 -1.04 -19.05 -2.83
N ASN A 80 -1.84 -20.04 -3.24
CA ASN A 80 -1.34 -21.39 -3.51
C ASN A 80 -0.35 -21.42 -4.69
N TRP A 81 -0.57 -20.59 -5.70
CA TRP A 81 0.36 -20.43 -6.81
C TRP A 81 1.68 -19.79 -6.35
N LEU A 82 1.64 -18.74 -5.52
CA LEU A 82 2.84 -18.08 -5.00
C LEU A 82 3.75 -19.07 -4.26
N ARG A 83 3.17 -19.96 -3.44
CA ARG A 83 3.91 -21.00 -2.70
C ARG A 83 4.67 -21.98 -3.59
N LYS A 84 4.18 -22.22 -4.81
CA LYS A 84 4.75 -23.19 -5.76
C LYS A 84 5.58 -22.52 -6.86
N ASN A 85 5.61 -21.20 -6.89
CA ASN A 85 6.24 -20.47 -7.97
C ASN A 85 7.77 -20.44 -7.79
N PRO A 86 8.57 -20.93 -8.77
CA PRO A 86 10.02 -20.98 -8.65
C PRO A 86 10.67 -19.61 -8.40
N PHE A 87 10.16 -18.55 -9.04
CA PHE A 87 10.66 -17.20 -8.83
C PHE A 87 10.44 -16.71 -7.40
N VAL A 88 9.29 -17.01 -6.79
CA VAL A 88 9.03 -16.66 -5.37
C VAL A 88 9.98 -17.41 -4.46
N ILE A 89 10.14 -18.71 -4.69
CA ILE A 89 10.98 -19.59 -3.87
C ILE A 89 12.45 -19.16 -3.94
N GLU A 90 12.97 -18.86 -5.12
CA GLU A 90 14.39 -18.56 -5.32
C GLU A 90 14.75 -17.09 -5.08
N LYS A 91 13.86 -16.15 -5.42
CA LYS A 91 14.18 -14.71 -5.46
C LYS A 91 13.51 -13.90 -4.35
N CYS A 92 12.49 -14.44 -3.67
CA CYS A 92 11.70 -13.69 -2.70
C CYS A 92 11.60 -14.40 -1.33
N PRO A 93 12.72 -14.59 -0.61
CA PRO A 93 12.74 -15.35 0.66
C PRO A 93 11.84 -14.73 1.75
N LYS A 94 11.74 -13.40 1.80
CA LYS A 94 10.84 -12.70 2.74
C LYS A 94 9.36 -13.00 2.46
N LEU A 95 8.97 -13.02 1.18
CA LEU A 95 7.59 -13.33 0.78
C LEU A 95 7.28 -14.80 1.08
N LEU A 96 8.23 -15.71 0.82
CA LEU A 96 8.06 -17.13 1.10
C LEU A 96 7.82 -17.39 2.59
N ASN A 97 8.56 -16.72 3.48
CA ASN A 97 8.36 -16.84 4.93
C ASN A 97 6.96 -16.41 5.38
N GLU A 98 6.37 -15.43 4.70
CA GLU A 98 5.04 -14.88 5.02
C GLU A 98 3.89 -15.72 4.43
N LEU A 99 4.20 -16.68 3.55
CA LEU A 99 3.25 -17.59 2.92
C LEU A 99 3.10 -18.93 3.66
N ASN A 100 4.02 -19.24 4.58
CA ASN A 100 4.02 -20.44 5.43
C ASN A 100 3.29 -20.20 6.75
#